data_AF-A0A1I5JB79-F1
#
_entry.id   AF-A0A1I5JB79-F1
#
_cell.length_a   1.000
_cell.length_b   1.000
_cell.length_c   1.000
_cell.angle_alpha   90.00
_cell.angle_beta   90.00
_cell.angle_gamma   90.00
#
_symmetry.space_group_name_H-M   'P 1'
#
loop_
_entity.id
_entity.type
_entity.pdbx_description
1 polymer ?
#
loop_
_entity_poly.entity_id
_entity_poly.type
_entity_poly.pdbx_seq_one_letter_code
_entity_poly.pdbx_strand_id
1 'polypeptide(L)'
;MSDASHLQILLVLVWVLLFVTGGFNGIYLCFHGISRLDPYFSRLPDFRQESVSPFDRFCRMHRYSFLYTLGLNKPRVSLPLSIWLYFTCISLTVFWISMAIGQLKIHFGFNPLA
;
A
#
# COMPACT_ATOMS: atom_id res chain seq x y z
N MET A 1 5.61 -33.68 -7.31
CA MET A 1 6.52 -32.77 -6.55
C MET A 1 6.96 -31.53 -7.34
N SER A 2 6.79 -31.45 -8.67
CA SER A 2 7.25 -30.31 -9.49
C SER A 2 6.33 -29.08 -9.46
N ASP A 3 5.00 -29.24 -9.58
CA ASP A 3 4.08 -28.09 -9.68
C ASP A 3 3.99 -27.25 -8.39
N ALA A 4 4.00 -27.92 -7.23
CA ALA A 4 3.97 -27.25 -5.93
C ALA A 4 5.19 -26.35 -5.70
N SER A 5 6.38 -26.75 -6.18
CA SER A 5 7.58 -25.92 -6.10
C SER A 5 7.52 -24.71 -7.04
N HIS A 6 6.96 -24.86 -8.23
CA HIS A 6 6.80 -23.73 -9.17
C HIS A 6 5.81 -22.68 -8.64
N LEU A 7 4.71 -23.12 -8.04
CA LEU A 7 3.74 -22.21 -7.42
C LEU A 7 4.37 -21.42 -6.26
N GLN A 8 5.13 -22.08 -5.39
CA GLN A 8 5.82 -21.42 -4.27
C GLN A 8 6.82 -20.36 -4.78
N ILE A 9 7.64 -20.69 -5.77
CA ILE A 9 8.58 -19.74 -6.36
C ILE A 9 7.84 -18.54 -6.96
N LEU A 10 6.76 -18.78 -7.70
CA LEU A 10 5.94 -17.72 -8.27
C LEU A 10 5.37 -16.80 -7.20
N LEU A 11 4.81 -17.37 -6.12
CA LEU A 11 4.26 -16.60 -5.01
C LEU A 11 5.31 -15.71 -4.34
N VAL A 12 6.52 -16.24 -4.09
CA VAL A 12 7.63 -15.46 -3.52
C VAL A 12 8.05 -14.33 -4.46
N LEU A 13 8.16 -14.60 -5.76
CA LEU A 13 8.50 -13.58 -6.75
C LEU A 13 7.46 -12.46 -6.81
N VAL A 14 6.16 -12.81 -6.81
CA VAL A 14 5.07 -11.82 -6.76
C VAL A 14 5.12 -11.03 -5.46
N TRP A 15 5.39 -11.67 -4.32
CA TRP A 15 5.50 -11.01 -3.03
C TRP A 15 6.64 -9.98 -3.00
N VAL A 16 7.82 -10.37 -3.47
CA VAL A 16 8.99 -9.48 -3.57
C VAL A 16 8.71 -8.34 -4.54
N LEU A 17 8.11 -8.63 -5.70
CA LEU A 17 7.74 -7.60 -6.68
C LEU A 17 6.78 -6.58 -6.06
N LEU A 18 5.73 -7.01 -5.37
CA LEU A 18 4.76 -6.14 -4.71
C LEU A 18 5.42 -5.31 -3.59
N PHE A 19 6.33 -5.89 -2.83
CA PHE A 19 7.06 -5.18 -1.79
C PHE A 19 7.96 -4.07 -2.37
N VAL A 20 8.75 -4.39 -3.39
CA VAL A 20 9.69 -3.45 -4.02
C VAL A 20 8.94 -2.34 -4.75
N THR A 21 8.00 -2.70 -5.64
CA THR A 21 7.22 -1.73 -6.42
C THR A 21 6.30 -0.91 -5.51
N GLY A 22 5.76 -1.51 -4.46
CA GLY A 22 5.01 -0.84 -3.39
C GLY A 22 5.85 0.20 -2.65
N GLY A 23 7.08 -0.13 -2.29
CA GLY A 23 8.01 0.78 -1.65
C GLY A 23 8.31 2.03 -2.50
N PHE A 24 8.68 1.84 -3.77
CA PHE A 24 8.89 2.96 -4.70
C PHE A 24 7.63 3.78 -4.92
N ASN A 25 6.47 3.12 -5.09
CA ASN A 25 5.18 3.78 -5.22
C ASN A 25 4.81 4.61 -3.98
N GLY A 26 5.05 4.06 -2.78
CA GLY A 26 4.80 4.74 -1.52
C GLY A 26 5.67 5.99 -1.38
N ILE A 27 6.97 5.89 -1.67
CA ILE A 27 7.88 7.04 -1.71
C ILE A 27 7.36 8.08 -2.71
N TYR A 28 7.03 7.67 -3.94
CA TYR A 28 6.50 8.58 -4.95
C TYR A 28 5.24 9.31 -4.47
N LEU A 29 4.29 8.60 -3.85
CA LEU A 29 3.07 9.18 -3.30
C LEU A 29 3.36 10.19 -2.18
N CYS A 30 4.27 9.88 -1.27
CA CYS A 30 4.66 10.76 -0.18
C CYS A 30 5.32 12.06 -0.68
N PHE A 31 6.15 12.01 -1.72
CA PHE A 31 6.85 13.20 -2.19
C PHE A 31 6.09 13.99 -3.25
N HIS A 32 5.33 13.31 -4.12
CA HIS A 32 4.77 13.94 -5.33
C HIS A 32 3.34 13.51 -5.66
N GLY A 33 2.98 12.25 -5.43
CA GLY A 33 1.78 11.67 -6.04
C GLY A 33 0.47 11.97 -5.32
N ILE A 34 0.49 12.23 -4.00
CA ILE A 34 -0.75 12.27 -3.22
C ILE A 34 -1.66 13.45 -3.53
N SER A 35 -1.11 14.55 -4.05
CA SER A 35 -1.90 15.71 -4.51
C SER A 35 -2.88 15.36 -5.63
N ARG A 36 -2.66 14.25 -6.35
CA ARG A 36 -3.61 13.70 -7.33
C ARG A 36 -4.79 12.98 -6.70
N LEU A 37 -4.64 12.53 -5.45
CA LEU A 37 -5.67 11.82 -4.69
C LEU A 37 -6.42 12.77 -3.75
N ASP A 38 -5.75 13.77 -3.19
CA ASP A 38 -6.32 14.73 -2.23
C ASP A 38 -7.68 15.33 -2.68
N PRO A 39 -7.93 15.69 -3.95
CA PRO A 39 -9.23 16.23 -4.39
C PRO A 39 -10.43 15.28 -4.19
N TYR A 40 -10.18 13.97 -4.10
CA TYR A 40 -11.24 12.96 -4.00
C TYR A 40 -11.51 12.52 -2.56
N PHE A 41 -10.53 12.67 -1.66
CA PHE A 41 -10.57 12.08 -0.33
C PHE A 41 -10.32 13.06 0.82
N SER A 42 -9.75 14.24 0.55
CA SER A 42 -9.52 15.24 1.58
C SER A 42 -10.85 15.63 2.21
N ARG A 43 -10.82 15.86 3.53
CA ARG A 43 -11.97 16.38 4.28
C ARG A 43 -11.98 17.91 4.33
N LEU A 44 -10.92 18.55 3.86
CA LEU A 44 -10.79 20.00 3.90
C LEU A 44 -11.62 20.63 2.78
N PRO A 45 -12.22 21.81 3.02
CA PRO A 45 -12.86 22.59 1.96
C PRO A 45 -11.88 22.96 0.83
N ASP A 46 -10.62 23.19 1.18
CA ASP A 46 -9.51 23.36 0.25
C ASP A 46 -8.44 22.30 0.49
N PHE A 47 -8.35 21.33 -0.42
CA PHE A 47 -7.40 20.23 -0.35
C PHE A 47 -5.93 20.69 -0.44
N ARG A 48 -5.65 21.91 -0.92
CA ARG A 48 -4.28 22.44 -1.01
C ARG A 48 -3.68 22.81 0.34
N GLN A 49 -4.54 22.93 1.37
CA GLN A 49 -4.13 23.17 2.74
C GLN A 49 -3.69 21.88 3.45
N GLU A 50 -3.83 20.73 2.80
CA GLU A 50 -3.32 19.47 3.30
C GLU A 50 -1.80 19.55 3.53
N SER A 51 -1.34 18.94 4.63
CA SER A 51 0.07 18.95 5.00
C SER A 51 0.98 18.45 3.86
N VAL A 52 2.09 19.15 3.66
CA VAL A 52 3.15 18.81 2.70
C VAL A 52 4.18 17.84 3.30
N SER A 53 4.11 17.58 4.61
CA SER A 53 5.02 16.65 5.28
C SER A 53 4.93 15.25 4.67
N PRO A 54 6.06 14.61 4.34
CA PRO A 54 6.06 13.26 3.77
C PRO A 54 5.44 12.23 4.72
N PHE A 55 5.53 12.44 6.04
CA PHE A 55 4.90 11.57 7.05
C PHE A 55 3.38 11.71 7.06
N ASP A 56 2.86 12.92 6.98
CA ASP A 56 1.40 13.12 6.92
C ASP A 56 0.84 12.57 5.60
N ARG A 57 1.57 12.79 4.50
CA ARG A 57 1.23 12.22 3.19
C ARG A 57 1.26 10.70 3.21
N PHE A 58 2.21 10.08 3.91
CA PHE A 58 2.22 8.63 4.13
C PHE A 58 0.95 8.17 4.85
N CYS A 59 0.56 8.84 5.93
CA CYS A 59 -0.68 8.54 6.66
C CYS A 59 -1.93 8.71 5.78
N ARG A 60 -2.00 9.78 4.98
CA ARG A 60 -3.11 9.99 4.03
C ARG A 60 -3.14 8.92 2.95
N MET A 61 -1.99 8.52 2.41
CA MET A 61 -1.89 7.44 1.42
C MET A 61 -2.49 6.14 1.96
N HIS A 62 -2.17 5.77 3.21
CA HIS A 62 -2.76 4.60 3.88
C HIS A 62 -4.27 4.74 3.90
N ARG A 63 -4.75 5.84 4.48
CA ARG A 63 -6.16 6.09 4.67
C ARG A 63 -6.93 6.08 3.35
N TYR A 64 -6.46 6.76 2.32
CA TYR A 64 -7.16 6.85 1.02
C TYR A 64 -7.24 5.47 0.35
N SER A 65 -6.13 4.72 0.36
CA SER A 65 -6.06 3.40 -0.28
C SER A 65 -6.98 2.39 0.42
N PHE A 66 -7.00 2.38 1.76
CA PHE A 66 -7.89 1.50 2.53
C PHE A 66 -9.35 1.91 2.42
N LEU A 67 -9.68 3.20 2.57
CA LEU A 67 -11.07 3.68 2.43
C LEU A 67 -11.63 3.31 1.06
N TYR A 68 -10.85 3.53 0.00
CA TYR A 68 -11.27 3.19 -1.36
C TYR A 68 -11.51 1.68 -1.55
N THR A 69 -10.58 0.85 -1.06
CA THR A 69 -10.61 -0.61 -1.24
C THR A 69 -11.69 -1.28 -0.39
N LEU A 70 -11.91 -0.80 0.84
CA LEU A 70 -12.95 -1.30 1.75
C LEU A 70 -14.35 -0.75 1.43
N GLY A 71 -14.49 0.12 0.42
CA GLY A 71 -15.77 0.67 -0.01
C GLY A 71 -16.37 1.74 0.91
N LEU A 72 -15.61 2.23 1.89
CA LEU A 72 -16.07 3.24 2.84
C LEU A 72 -16.00 4.64 2.20
N ASN A 73 -17.15 5.26 1.94
CA ASN A 73 -17.27 6.57 1.28
C ASN A 73 -16.48 6.64 -0.04
N LYS A 74 -16.60 5.58 -0.87
CA LYS A 74 -15.82 5.42 -2.09
C LYS A 74 -16.09 6.55 -3.10
N PRO A 75 -15.14 7.48 -3.34
CA PRO A 75 -15.33 8.52 -4.33
C PRO A 75 -15.30 7.93 -5.74
N ARG A 76 -15.99 8.59 -6.67
CA ARG A 76 -15.88 8.28 -8.11
C ARG A 76 -14.56 8.83 -8.62
N VAL A 77 -13.67 7.94 -9.02
CA VAL A 77 -12.35 8.24 -9.58
C VAL A 77 -12.22 7.62 -10.96
N SER A 78 -11.27 8.11 -11.76
CA SER A 78 -10.97 7.50 -13.05
C SER A 78 -10.40 6.08 -12.90
N LEU A 79 -10.57 5.25 -13.92
CA LEU A 79 -10.07 3.86 -13.92
C LEU A 79 -8.57 3.74 -13.57
N PRO A 80 -7.67 4.58 -14.11
CA PRO A 80 -6.25 4.53 -13.72
C PRO A 80 -6.03 4.82 -12.24
N LEU A 81 -6.75 5.80 -11.67
CA LEU A 81 -6.65 6.12 -10.25
C LEU A 81 -7.18 4.97 -9.38
N SER A 82 -8.25 4.31 -9.81
CA SER A 82 -8.80 3.14 -9.14
C SER A 82 -7.79 2.00 -9.10
N ILE A 83 -7.17 1.68 -10.22
CA ILE A 83 -6.13 0.63 -10.30
C ILE A 83 -4.96 1.00 -9.38
N TRP A 84 -4.56 2.26 -9.40
CA TRP A 84 -3.47 2.76 -8.58
C TRP A 84 -3.77 2.66 -7.07
N LEU A 85 -5.00 2.96 -6.64
CA LEU A 85 -5.44 2.82 -5.25
C LEU A 85 -5.48 1.35 -4.79
N TYR A 86 -5.99 0.44 -5.63
CA TYR A 86 -5.97 -1.00 -5.32
C TYR A 86 -4.56 -1.54 -5.24
N PHE A 87 -3.71 -1.22 -6.22
CA PHE A 87 -2.29 -1.59 -6.20
C PHE A 87 -1.60 -1.07 -4.94
N THR A 88 -1.80 0.21 -4.61
CA THR A 88 -1.23 0.82 -3.41
C THR A 88 -1.72 0.07 -2.16
N CYS A 89 -3.01 -0.21 -2.04
CA CYS A 89 -3.56 -0.96 -0.91
C CYS A 89 -2.93 -2.35 -0.77
N ILE A 90 -2.89 -3.15 -1.84
CA ILE A 90 -2.31 -4.50 -1.85
C ILE A 90 -0.83 -4.45 -1.44
N SER A 91 -0.08 -3.53 -2.02
CA SER A 91 1.34 -3.36 -1.71
C SER A 91 1.59 -2.95 -0.26
N LEU A 92 0.71 -2.12 0.31
CA LEU A 92 0.74 -1.73 1.71
C LEU A 92 0.50 -2.93 2.63
N THR A 93 -0.49 -3.76 2.30
CA THR A 93 -0.79 -4.98 3.04
C THR A 93 0.42 -5.92 3.03
N VAL A 94 1.04 -6.12 1.87
CA VAL A 94 2.27 -6.92 1.74
C VAL A 94 3.40 -6.32 2.60
N PHE A 95 3.60 -5.01 2.56
CA PHE A 95 4.60 -4.32 3.39
C PHE A 95 4.37 -4.57 4.89
N TRP A 96 3.16 -4.31 5.39
CA TRP A 96 2.85 -4.47 6.82
C TRP A 96 2.90 -5.92 7.28
N ILE A 97 2.44 -6.88 6.47
CA ILE A 97 2.58 -8.30 6.77
C ILE A 97 4.06 -8.68 6.85
N SER A 98 4.88 -8.23 5.90
CA SER A 98 6.32 -8.53 5.87
C SER A 98 7.02 -7.98 7.12
N MET A 99 6.69 -6.75 7.51
CA MET A 99 7.19 -6.13 8.73
C MET A 99 6.73 -6.90 9.98
N ALA A 100 5.45 -7.29 10.06
CA ALA A 100 4.92 -8.05 11.19
C ALA A 100 5.60 -9.43 11.33
N ILE A 101 5.81 -10.15 10.24
CA ILE A 101 6.54 -11.43 10.22
C ILE A 101 7.99 -11.24 10.71
N GLY A 102 8.67 -10.20 10.23
CA GLY A 102 10.02 -9.86 10.67
C GLY A 102 10.09 -9.57 12.17
N GLN A 103 9.16 -8.78 12.68
CA GLN A 103 9.05 -8.46 14.11
C GLN A 103 8.73 -9.70 14.96
N LEU A 104 7.82 -10.57 14.50
CA LEU A 104 7.49 -11.83 15.18
C LEU A 104 8.72 -12.73 15.31
N LYS A 105 9.52 -12.84 14.25
CA LYS A 105 10.76 -13.62 14.27
C LYS A 105 11.79 -13.05 15.24
N ILE A 106 11.99 -11.73 15.23
CA ILE A 106 12.99 -11.06 16.07
C ILE A 106 12.61 -11.14 17.55
N HIS A 107 11.35 -10.89 17.90
CA HIS A 107 10.93 -10.76 19.29
C HIS A 107 10.43 -12.05 19.93
N PHE A 108 9.85 -12.98 19.15
CA PHE A 108 9.23 -14.18 19.68
C PHE A 108 9.86 -15.48 19.15
N GLY A 109 10.86 -15.39 18.26
CA GLY A 109 11.45 -16.56 17.60
C GLY A 109 10.47 -17.32 16.69
N PHE A 110 9.26 -16.79 16.49
CA PHE A 110 8.21 -17.40 15.70
C PHE A 110 8.33 -16.99 14.23
N ASN A 111 8.47 -17.95 13.33
CA ASN A 111 8.44 -17.70 11.90
C ASN A 111 7.22 -18.40 11.28
N PRO A 112 6.14 -17.67 10.94
CA PRO A 112 4.96 -18.26 10.29
C PRO A 112 5.23 -18.78 8.88
N LEU A 113 6.42 -18.51 8.32
CA LEU A 113 6.86 -18.98 7.01
C LEU A 113 7.94 -20.08 7.08
N ALA A 114 8.28 -20.58 8.28
CA ALA A 114 9.15 -21.75 8.49
C ALA A 114 8.33 -23.04 8.46
#